data_AF-A0A1W9I035-F1
#
_entry.id   AF-A0A1W9I035-F1
#
_cell.length_a   1.000
_cell.length_b   1.000
_cell.length_c   1.000
_cell.angle_alpha   90.00
_cell.angle_beta   90.00
_cell.angle_gamma   90.00
#
_symmetry.space_group_name_H-M   'P 1'
#
loop_
_entity.id
_entity.type
_entity.pdbx_description
1 polymer ?
#
loop_
_entity_poly.entity_id
_entity_poly.type
_entity_poly.pdbx_seq_one_letter_code
_entity_poly.pdbx_strand_id
1 'polypeptide(L)' 'MFKPELVEVMEEALQLSVDALPEPISSGTVQELAKAILHNAKDGATNPDDLSRLALLEIQLH' A
#
# COMPACT_ATOMS: atom_id res chain seq x y z
N MET A 1 7.02 10.10 12.37
CA MET A 1 5.78 9.75 13.09
C MET A 1 4.63 10.13 12.18
N PHE A 2 3.76 9.20 11.83
CA PHE A 2 2.57 9.50 11.02
C PHE A 2 1.45 10.00 11.93
N LYS A 3 0.62 10.90 11.41
CA LYS A 3 -0.60 11.31 12.10
C LYS A 3 -1.62 10.16 12.05
N PRO A 4 -2.50 9.99 13.04
CA PRO A 4 -3.49 8.92 13.06
C PRO A 4 -4.32 8.84 11.78
N GLU A 5 -4.75 9.99 11.24
CA GLU A 5 -5.56 10.05 10.03
C GLU A 5 -4.80 9.51 8.81
N LEU A 6 -3.48 9.69 8.77
CA LEU A 6 -2.65 9.16 7.70
C LEU A 6 -2.40 7.66 7.87
N VAL A 7 -2.45 7.13 9.10
CA VAL A 7 -2.38 5.68 9.35
C VAL A 7 -3.64 5.00 8.81
N GLU A 8 -4.82 5.56 9.07
CA GLU A 8 -6.11 5.04 8.54
C GLU A 8 -6.09 4.97 7.01
N VAL A 9 -5.59 6.02 6.35
CA VAL A 9 -5.41 6.06 4.89
C VAL A 9 -4.47 4.94 4.39
N MET A 10 -3.37 4.67 5.10
CA MET A 10 -2.43 3.61 4.72
C MET A 10 -3.00 2.21 4.95
N GLU A 11 -3.80 2.01 6.00
CA GLU A 11 -4.51 0.75 6.26
C GLU A 11 -5.55 0.47 5.18
N GLU A 12 -6.32 1.49 4.77
CA GLU A 12 -7.27 1.39 3.65
C GLU A 12 -6.55 1.06 2.33
N ALA A 13 -5.47 1.77 2.02
CA ALA A 13 -4.66 1.49 0.83
C ALA A 13 -4.11 0.06 0.81
N LEU A 14 -3.71 -0.48 1.97
CA LEU A 14 -3.20 -1.85 2.08
C LEU A 14 -4.33 -2.86 1.82
N GLN A 15 -5.51 -2.64 2.38
CA GLN A 15 -6.67 -3.48 2.14
C GLN A 15 -7.06 -3.49 0.65
N LEU A 16 -7.16 -2.31 0.02
CA LEU A 16 -7.44 -2.18 -1.42
C LEU A 16 -6.43 -2.93 -2.29
N SER A 17 -5.14 -2.86 -1.91
CA SER A 17 -4.07 -3.53 -2.63
C SER A 17 -4.14 -5.05 -2.50
N VAL A 18 -4.45 -5.56 -1.32
CA VAL A 18 -4.61 -7.00 -1.07
C VAL A 18 -5.84 -7.54 -1.81
N ASP A 19 -6.96 -6.82 -1.78
CA ASP A 19 -8.20 -7.22 -2.47
C ASP A 19 -8.05 -7.25 -4.00
N ALA A 20 -7.10 -6.50 -4.55
CA ALA A 20 -6.80 -6.46 -5.99
C ALA A 20 -5.90 -7.62 -6.47
N LEU A 21 -5.31 -8.40 -5.56
CA LEU A 21 -4.39 -9.48 -5.94
C LEU A 21 -5.10 -10.83 -6.15
N PRO A 22 -4.66 -11.63 -7.13
CA PRO A 22 -5.16 -12.99 -7.28
C PRO A 22 -4.65 -13.92 -6.17
N GLU A 23 -5.49 -14.84 -5.72
CA GLU A 23 -5.07 -15.88 -4.77
C GLU A 23 -4.17 -16.95 -5.43
N PRO A 24 -3.19 -17.52 -4.69
CA PRO A 24 -2.89 -17.28 -3.27
C PRO A 24 -1.96 -16.08 -3.04
N ILE A 25 -2.27 -15.25 -2.04
CA ILE A 25 -1.46 -14.10 -1.64
C ILE A 25 -0.44 -14.53 -0.57
N SER A 26 0.85 -14.29 -0.83
CA SER A 26 1.90 -14.60 0.14
C SER A 26 2.06 -13.49 1.18
N SER A 27 2.46 -13.83 2.41
CA SER A 27 2.78 -12.83 3.43
C SER A 27 3.93 -11.91 3.02
N GLY A 28 4.85 -12.38 2.18
CA GLY A 28 5.92 -11.56 1.59
C GLY A 28 5.37 -10.47 0.68
N THR A 29 4.40 -10.81 -0.18
CA THR A 29 3.73 -9.84 -1.07
C THR A 29 3.01 -8.76 -0.25
N VAL A 30 2.31 -9.14 0.82
CA VAL A 30 1.64 -8.17 1.71
C VAL A 30 2.65 -7.26 2.41
N GLN A 31 3.81 -7.79 2.83
CA GLN A 31 4.87 -6.99 3.44
C GLN A 31 5.49 -5.98 2.45
N GLU A 32 5.72 -6.39 1.21
CA GLU A 32 6.24 -5.47 0.19
C GLU A 32 5.23 -4.37 -0.16
N LEU A 33 3.93 -4.71 -0.27
CA LEU A 33 2.87 -3.72 -0.42
C LEU A 33 2.85 -2.71 0.73
N ALA A 34 2.93 -3.18 1.98
CA ALA A 34 2.94 -2.29 3.14
C ALA A 34 4.16 -1.35 3.13
N LYS A 35 5.34 -1.84 2.73
CA LYS A 35 6.55 -1.00 2.60
C LYS A 35 6.39 0.06 1.51
N ALA A 36 5.86 -0.32 0.35
CA ALA A 36 5.62 0.58 -0.77
C ALA A 36 4.60 1.68 -0.38
N ILE A 37 3.51 1.32 0.30
CA ILE A 37 2.51 2.29 0.80
C ILE A 37 3.15 3.26 1.81
N LEU A 38 3.93 2.75 2.76
CA LEU A 38 4.64 3.58 3.73
C LEU A 38 5.65 4.54 3.09
N HIS A 39 6.28 4.12 1.99
CA HIS A 39 7.20 4.95 1.21
C HIS A 39 6.44 6.06 0.49
N ASN A 40 5.43 5.71 -0.29
CA ASN A 40 4.62 6.68 -1.03
C ASN A 40 3.90 7.69 -0.11
N ALA A 41 3.45 7.26 1.07
CA ALA A 41 2.85 8.15 2.07
C ALA A 41 3.86 9.13 2.67
N LYS A 42 5.13 8.74 2.82
CA LYS A 42 6.21 9.67 3.23
C LYS A 42 6.50 10.71 2.15
N ASP A 43 6.33 10.35 0.90
CA ASP A 43 6.54 11.24 -0.26
C ASP A 43 5.35 12.18 -0.51
N GLY A 44 4.29 12.07 0.32
CA GLY A 44 3.19 13.01 0.38
C GLY A 44 1.89 12.52 -0.24
N ALA A 45 1.82 11.26 -0.68
CA ALA A 45 0.55 10.67 -1.10
C ALA A 45 -0.37 10.45 0.12
N THR A 46 -1.61 10.94 0.03
CA THR A 46 -2.59 10.92 1.12
C THR A 46 -3.95 10.38 0.69
N ASN A 47 -4.08 9.92 -0.56
CA ASN A 47 -5.27 9.28 -1.07
C ASN A 47 -5.05 7.75 -1.06
N PRO A 48 -5.97 6.95 -0.47
CA PRO A 48 -5.80 5.51 -0.36
C PRO A 48 -5.76 4.79 -1.72
N ASP A 49 -6.55 5.22 -2.70
CA ASP A 49 -6.54 4.67 -4.06
C ASP A 49 -5.20 4.95 -4.77
N ASP A 50 -4.66 6.17 -4.61
CA ASP A 50 -3.37 6.52 -5.21
C ASP A 50 -2.23 5.70 -4.59
N LEU A 51 -2.23 5.58 -3.26
CA LEU A 51 -1.26 4.76 -2.53
C LEU A 51 -1.33 3.29 -2.96
N SER A 52 -2.54 2.73 -3.08
CA SER A 52 -2.74 1.35 -3.54
C SER A 52 -2.22 1.15 -4.96
N ARG A 53 -2.59 2.05 -5.89
CA ARG A 53 -2.13 1.98 -7.28
C ARG A 53 -0.61 2.06 -7.40
N LEU A 54 0.02 3.00 -6.70
CA LEU A 54 1.47 3.17 -6.72
C LEU A 54 2.17 1.93 -6.14
N ALA A 55 1.69 1.41 -5.01
CA ALA A 55 2.27 0.22 -4.40
C ALA A 55 2.15 -1.02 -5.30
N LEU A 56 1.00 -1.23 -5.94
CA LEU A 56 0.79 -2.32 -6.89
C LEU A 56 1.73 -2.21 -8.10
N LEU A 57 1.94 -1.00 -8.62
CA LEU A 57 2.89 -0.76 -9.71
C LEU A 57 4.34 -1.03 -9.27
N GLU A 58 4.73 -0.60 -8.07
CA GLU A 58 6.07 -0.83 -7.54
C GLU A 58 6.39 -2.32 -7.42
N ILE A 59 5.48 -3.14 -6.90
CA ILE A 59 5.72 -4.58 -6.73
C ILE A 59 5.72 -5.35 -8.07
N GLN A 60 5.06 -4.85 -9.11
CA GLN A 60 5.06 -5.46 -10.45
C GLN A 60 6.36 -5.21 -11.22
N LEU A 61 7.11 -4.18 -10.84
CA LEU A 61 8.38 -3.81 -11.46
C LEU A 61 9.59 -4.55 -10.86
N HIS A 62 9.37 -5.39 -9.85
CA HIS A 62 10.36 -6.24 -9.19
C HIS A 62 10.23 -7.70 -9.63
#